data_AF-D6BFE3-F1
#
_entry.id   AF-D6BFE3-F1
#
_cell.length_a   1.000
_cell.length_b   1.000
_cell.length_c   1.000
_cell.angle_alpha   90.00
_cell.angle_beta   90.00
_cell.angle_gamma   90.00
#
_symmetry.space_group_name_H-M   'P 1'
#
loop_
_entity.id
_entity.type
_entity.pdbx_description
1 polymer ?
#
loop_
_entity_poly.entity_id
_entity_poly.type
_entity_poly.pdbx_seq_one_letter_code
_entity_poly.pdbx_strand_id
1 'polypeptide(L)'
;MSKIYFFNGWGMDKNLLKPVKNSTEYDIEVIDFPYNIDKNSIDKDDIFIGYSFGVYYLNKFLSENRDLKYKKAIGINGLPETIGKFGINEKMFNITLNTLNEENLEKFLVNMDIDDSFCKSDKSFDEIKNELQFFKDNYKIIDNHIDFYYIGKK
;
A
#
# COMPACT_ATOMS: atom_id res chain seq x y z
N MET A 1 15.61 -13.67 -12.18
CA MET A 1 15.61 -12.20 -12.37
C MET A 1 15.11 -11.62 -11.07
N SER A 2 15.79 -10.62 -10.51
CA SER A 2 15.37 -10.03 -9.23
C SER A 2 14.06 -9.26 -9.41
N LYS A 3 13.29 -9.15 -8.34
CA LYS A 3 11.96 -8.56 -8.36
C LYS A 3 11.85 -7.31 -7.50
N ILE A 4 10.90 -6.46 -7.86
CA ILE A 4 10.33 -5.45 -6.99
C ILE A 4 8.92 -5.91 -6.62
N TYR A 5 8.69 -6.18 -5.34
CA TYR A 5 7.37 -6.43 -4.80
C TYR A 5 6.74 -5.11 -4.38
N PHE A 6 5.78 -4.63 -5.15
CA PHE A 6 5.10 -3.35 -4.93
C PHE A 6 3.78 -3.57 -4.17
N PHE A 7 3.78 -3.33 -2.86
CA PHE A 7 2.62 -3.36 -1.99
C PHE A 7 1.79 -2.09 -2.19
N ASN A 8 0.61 -2.26 -2.79
CA ASN A 8 -0.21 -1.16 -3.25
C ASN A 8 -1.04 -0.50 -2.14
N GLY A 9 -1.51 0.72 -2.41
CA GLY A 9 -2.36 1.49 -1.50
C GLY A 9 -3.80 0.94 -1.39
N TRP A 10 -4.55 1.48 -0.44
CA TRP A 10 -5.97 1.20 -0.26
C TRP A 10 -6.77 1.48 -1.55
N GLY A 11 -7.65 0.55 -1.94
CA GLY A 11 -8.56 0.74 -3.07
C GLY A 11 -7.87 0.81 -4.43
N MET A 12 -6.57 0.49 -4.49
CA MET A 12 -5.80 0.44 -5.73
C MET A 12 -5.71 -1.00 -6.25
N ASP A 13 -5.38 -1.13 -7.53
CA ASP A 13 -4.96 -2.37 -8.16
C ASP A 13 -3.77 -2.13 -9.11
N LYS A 14 -3.38 -3.17 -9.86
CA LYS A 14 -2.34 -3.12 -10.92
C LYS A 14 -2.46 -1.95 -11.91
N ASN A 15 -3.63 -1.34 -12.10
CA ASN A 15 -3.80 -0.20 -13.00
C ASN A 15 -3.02 1.02 -12.53
N LEU A 16 -2.73 1.15 -11.23
CA LEU A 16 -1.94 2.26 -10.68
C LEU A 16 -0.58 2.40 -11.38
N LEU A 17 0.06 1.28 -11.73
CA LEU A 17 1.37 1.27 -12.38
C LEU A 17 1.31 1.13 -13.91
N LYS A 18 0.11 1.02 -14.51
CA LYS A 18 -0.05 0.85 -15.95
C LYS A 18 0.60 1.96 -16.79
N PRO A 19 0.59 3.25 -16.38
CA PRO A 19 1.30 4.31 -17.11
C PRO A 19 2.83 4.25 -16.98
N VAL A 20 3.36 3.46 -16.03
CA VAL A 20 4.79 3.44 -15.72
C VAL A 20 5.51 2.48 -16.66
N LYS A 21 6.48 3.02 -17.42
CA LYS A 21 7.42 2.19 -18.18
C LYS A 21 8.55 1.74 -17.26
N ASN A 22 8.60 0.44 -16.95
CA ASN A 22 9.73 -0.14 -16.23
C ASN A 22 10.99 -0.09 -17.12
N SER A 23 12.00 0.65 -16.66
CA SER A 23 13.32 0.76 -17.30
C SER A 23 14.43 0.12 -16.48
N THR A 24 14.08 -0.58 -15.41
CA THR A 24 15.02 -1.23 -14.48
C THR A 24 15.30 -2.67 -14.88
N GLU A 25 16.32 -3.28 -14.27
CA GLU A 25 16.61 -4.71 -14.40
C GLU A 25 15.68 -5.63 -13.57
N TYR A 26 14.73 -5.07 -12.81
CA TYR A 26 13.83 -5.85 -11.96
C TYR A 26 12.50 -6.12 -12.66
N ASP A 27 11.93 -7.29 -12.42
CA ASP A 27 10.51 -7.52 -12.72
C ASP A 27 9.66 -6.93 -11.59
N ILE A 28 8.61 -6.17 -11.93
CA ILE A 28 7.71 -5.56 -10.93
C ILE A 28 6.50 -6.47 -10.71
N GLU A 29 6.36 -6.98 -9.49
CA GLU A 29 5.22 -7.76 -9.04
C GLU A 29 4.34 -6.87 -8.17
N VAL A 30 3.12 -6.57 -8.63
CA VAL A 30 2.16 -5.74 -7.90
C VAL A 30 1.37 -6.60 -6.92
N ILE A 31 1.42 -6.22 -5.65
CA ILE A 31 0.79 -6.90 -4.53
C ILE A 31 -0.34 -6.00 -4.00
N ASP A 32 -1.55 -6.28 -4.48
CA ASP A 32 -2.78 -5.61 -4.06
C ASP A 32 -3.43 -6.33 -2.88
N PHE A 33 -4.39 -5.69 -2.20
CA PHE A 33 -5.23 -6.37 -1.20
C PHE A 33 -5.82 -7.68 -1.78
N PRO A 34 -5.76 -8.83 -1.05
CA PRO A 34 -5.45 -9.00 0.38
C PRO A 34 -3.96 -9.18 0.75
N TYR A 35 -3.04 -8.76 -0.12
CA TYR A 35 -1.59 -8.81 0.07
C TYR A 35 -1.01 -10.23 0.22
N ASN A 36 -1.54 -11.16 -0.56
CA ASN A 36 -1.06 -12.54 -0.59
C ASN A 36 0.28 -12.63 -1.34
N ILE A 37 1.31 -13.09 -0.67
CA ILE A 37 2.66 -13.29 -1.22
C ILE A 37 3.21 -14.65 -0.80
N ASP A 38 3.79 -15.39 -1.74
CA ASP A 38 4.53 -16.62 -1.42
C ASP A 38 5.95 -16.25 -1.00
N LYS A 39 6.25 -16.40 0.30
CA LYS A 39 7.56 -16.05 0.85
C LYS A 39 8.71 -16.83 0.25
N ASN A 40 8.45 -18.04 -0.28
CA ASN A 40 9.48 -18.89 -0.86
C ASN A 40 9.92 -18.40 -2.25
N SER A 41 9.18 -17.46 -2.85
CA SER A 41 9.52 -16.86 -4.14
C SER A 41 10.52 -15.71 -4.04
N ILE A 42 10.84 -15.26 -2.82
CA ILE A 42 11.63 -14.06 -2.55
C ILE A 42 13.11 -14.42 -2.43
N ASP A 43 13.94 -13.69 -3.16
CA ASP A 43 15.40 -13.79 -3.14
C ASP A 43 16.04 -12.61 -2.36
N LYS A 44 17.28 -12.82 -1.90
CA LYS A 44 18.08 -11.80 -1.21
C LYS A 44 18.32 -10.53 -2.03
N ASP A 45 18.23 -10.61 -3.36
CA ASP A 45 18.45 -9.48 -4.26
C ASP A 45 17.15 -8.71 -4.57
N ASP A 46 16.00 -9.18 -4.08
CA ASP A 46 14.69 -8.56 -4.30
C ASP A 46 14.46 -7.32 -3.42
N ILE A 47 13.63 -6.41 -3.92
CA ILE A 47 13.29 -5.14 -3.25
C ILE A 47 11.80 -5.12 -2.92
N PHE A 48 11.47 -4.65 -1.73
CA PHE A 48 10.10 -4.34 -1.34
C PHE A 48 9.83 -2.85 -1.41
N ILE A 49 8.68 -2.49 -1.96
CA ILE A 49 8.18 -1.11 -1.98
C ILE A 49 6.73 -1.11 -1.50
N GLY A 50 6.41 -0.34 -0.47
CA GLY A 50 5.05 -0.09 -0.04
C GLY A 50 4.61 1.33 -0.38
N TYR A 51 3.37 1.49 -0.84
CA TYR A 51 2.73 2.79 -1.06
C TYR A 51 1.52 2.95 -0.15
N SER A 52 1.40 4.10 0.55
CA SER A 52 0.25 4.39 1.42
C SER A 52 0.00 3.25 2.42
N PHE A 53 -1.22 2.70 2.51
CA PHE A 53 -1.55 1.52 3.33
C PHE A 53 -0.71 0.27 3.00
N GLY A 54 -0.18 0.16 1.79
CA GLY A 54 0.75 -0.90 1.41
C GLY A 54 2.04 -0.89 2.24
N VAL A 55 2.45 0.27 2.79
CA VAL A 55 3.60 0.34 3.72
C VAL A 55 3.31 -0.43 5.02
N TYR A 56 2.10 -0.32 5.56
CA TYR A 56 1.71 -1.06 6.75
C TYR A 56 1.71 -2.57 6.49
N TYR A 57 1.12 -3.01 5.37
CA TYR A 57 1.05 -4.44 5.05
C TYR A 57 2.41 -5.03 4.67
N LEU A 58 3.27 -4.27 4.01
CA LEU A 58 4.67 -4.65 3.84
C LEU A 58 5.36 -4.82 5.20
N ASN A 59 5.21 -3.83 6.10
CA ASN A 59 5.81 -3.89 7.42
C ASN A 59 5.32 -5.11 8.22
N LYS A 60 4.02 -5.41 8.14
CA LYS A 60 3.41 -6.60 8.76
C LYS A 60 4.01 -7.88 8.18
N PHE A 61 4.09 -8.00 6.85
CA PHE A 61 4.69 -9.15 6.18
C PHE A 61 6.14 -9.39 6.61
N LEU A 62 6.95 -8.34 6.67
CA LEU A 62 8.34 -8.42 7.13
C LEU A 62 8.45 -8.78 8.62
N SER A 63 7.55 -8.26 9.47
CA SER A 63 7.48 -8.62 10.89
C SER A 63 7.16 -10.10 11.12
N GLU A 64 6.30 -10.67 10.27
CA GLU A 64 5.88 -12.08 10.33
C GLU A 64 6.93 -13.03 9.72
N ASN A 65 7.85 -12.52 8.90
CA ASN A 65 8.87 -13.30 8.17
C ASN A 65 10.28 -12.76 8.43
N ARG A 66 10.70 -12.72 9.70
CA ARG A 66 11.98 -12.12 10.12
C ARG A 66 13.23 -12.84 9.58
N ASP A 67 13.09 -14.07 9.13
CA ASP A 67 14.14 -14.89 8.53
C ASP A 67 14.38 -14.56 7.05
N LEU A 68 13.46 -13.81 6.43
CA LEU A 68 13.52 -13.40 5.03
C LEU A 68 14.77 -12.55 4.77
N LYS A 69 15.48 -12.87 3.69
CA LYS A 69 16.58 -12.03 3.19
C LYS A 69 16.09 -11.32 1.94
N TYR A 70 16.37 -10.03 1.86
CA TYR A 70 16.02 -9.16 0.75
C TYR A 70 17.00 -7.99 0.71
N LYS A 71 17.00 -7.25 -0.39
CA LYS A 71 17.97 -6.19 -0.65
C LYS A 71 17.61 -4.91 0.09
N LYS A 72 16.33 -4.52 0.06
CA LYS A 72 15.81 -3.32 0.71
C LYS A 72 14.28 -3.32 0.83
N ALA A 73 13.76 -2.70 1.88
CA ALA A 73 12.35 -2.35 2.05
C ALA A 73 12.16 -0.83 2.06
N ILE A 74 11.27 -0.32 1.20
CA ILE A 74 11.06 1.11 0.97
C ILE A 74 9.59 1.46 1.20
N GLY A 75 9.31 2.52 1.96
CA GLY A 75 7.99 3.12 2.09
C GLY A 75 7.85 4.39 1.25
N ILE A 76 6.73 4.57 0.57
CA ILE A 76 6.40 5.76 -0.21
C ILE A 76 5.06 6.32 0.32
N ASN A 77 5.07 7.56 0.80
CA ASN A 77 3.88 8.26 1.31
C ASN A 77 3.04 7.41 2.29
N GLY A 78 3.70 6.63 3.13
CA GLY A 78 3.07 5.75 4.10
C GLY A 78 4.07 5.40 5.22
N LEU A 79 3.53 4.98 6.36
CA LEU A 79 4.30 4.64 7.57
C LEU A 79 3.72 3.37 8.19
N PRO A 80 4.52 2.54 8.90
CA PRO A 80 4.01 1.40 9.66
C PRO A 80 2.88 1.79 10.62
N GLU A 81 3.04 2.92 11.32
CA GLU A 81 1.95 3.51 12.11
C GLU A 81 1.01 4.34 11.19
N THR A 82 0.30 3.66 10.27
CA THR A 82 -0.60 4.32 9.30
C THR A 82 -1.83 4.94 9.98
N ILE A 83 -2.38 4.31 11.01
CA ILE A 83 -3.50 4.83 11.82
C ILE A 83 -2.96 5.15 13.21
N GLY A 84 -2.89 6.42 13.58
CA GLY A 84 -2.32 6.81 14.88
C GLY A 84 -1.62 8.16 14.89
N LYS A 85 -0.59 8.27 15.71
CA LYS A 85 0.14 9.51 16.03
C LYS A 85 0.89 10.07 14.83
N PHE A 86 1.46 9.19 14.01
CA PHE A 86 2.31 9.61 12.88
C PHE A 86 1.61 9.54 11.52
N GLY A 87 0.45 8.87 11.45
CA GLY A 87 -0.32 8.69 10.22
C GLY A 87 -1.68 9.40 10.25
N ILE A 88 -2.69 8.70 9.75
CA ILE A 88 -4.08 9.16 9.75
C ILE A 88 -4.59 9.11 11.19
N ASN A 89 -5.07 10.24 11.68
CA ASN A 89 -5.72 10.30 12.98
C ASN A 89 -6.91 9.33 13.02
N GLU A 90 -7.02 8.52 14.07
CA GLU A 90 -8.06 7.48 14.19
C GLU A 90 -9.49 8.03 14.07
N LYS A 91 -9.76 9.21 14.63
CA LYS A 91 -11.08 9.86 14.49
C LYS A 91 -11.35 10.22 13.03
N MET A 92 -10.35 10.72 12.30
CA MET A 92 -10.48 11.03 10.87
C MET A 92 -10.70 9.77 10.05
N PHE A 93 -9.94 8.71 10.31
CA PHE A 93 -10.13 7.41 9.66
C PHE A 93 -11.58 6.89 9.87
N ASN A 94 -12.08 6.94 11.11
CA ASN A 94 -13.44 6.52 11.44
C ASN A 94 -14.51 7.38 10.76
N ILE A 95 -14.30 8.69 10.65
CA ILE A 95 -15.19 9.58 9.90
C ILE A 95 -15.21 9.16 8.44
N THR A 96 -14.03 9.03 7.80
CA THR A 96 -13.92 8.60 6.41
C THR A 96 -14.68 7.30 6.16
N LEU A 97 -14.46 6.28 6.99
CA LEU A 97 -15.15 4.99 6.88
C LEU A 97 -16.68 5.11 7.01
N ASN A 98 -17.16 5.88 7.99
CA ASN A 98 -18.59 6.03 8.26
C ASN A 98 -19.32 6.87 7.20
N THR A 99 -18.63 7.83 6.59
CA THR A 99 -19.19 8.73 5.56
C THR A 99 -18.86 8.29 4.14
N LEU A 100 -18.17 7.15 3.96
CA LEU A 100 -17.75 6.68 2.66
C LEU A 100 -18.97 6.30 1.81
N ASN A 101 -19.07 6.96 0.66
CA ASN A 101 -20.00 6.69 -0.45
C ASN A 101 -19.24 6.96 -1.76
N GLU A 102 -19.85 6.67 -2.91
CA GLU A 102 -19.21 6.83 -4.22
C GLU A 102 -18.72 8.27 -4.46
N GLU A 103 -19.56 9.27 -4.15
CA GLU A 103 -19.22 10.69 -4.32
C GLU A 103 -18.00 11.11 -3.48
N ASN A 104 -17.94 10.70 -2.21
CA ASN A 104 -16.84 11.03 -1.32
C ASN A 104 -15.57 10.24 -1.66
N LEU A 105 -15.71 9.00 -2.18
CA LEU A 105 -14.59 8.23 -2.68
C LEU A 105 -13.98 8.91 -3.92
N GLU A 106 -14.80 9.35 -4.87
CA GLU A 106 -14.32 10.07 -6.05
C GLU A 106 -13.55 11.35 -5.67
N LYS A 107 -14.12 12.17 -4.76
CA LYS A 107 -13.43 13.35 -4.23
C LYS A 107 -12.11 12.99 -3.54
N PHE A 108 -12.05 11.87 -2.83
CA PHE A 108 -10.83 11.40 -2.18
C PHE A 108 -9.75 11.06 -3.22
N LEU A 109 -10.11 10.34 -4.29
CA LEU A 109 -9.20 9.98 -5.37
C LEU A 109 -8.67 11.20 -6.12
N VAL A 110 -9.54 12.17 -6.44
CA VAL A 110 -9.12 13.43 -7.08
C VAL A 110 -8.14 14.21 -6.20
N ASN A 111 -8.35 14.25 -4.88
CA ASN A 111 -7.41 14.88 -3.95
C ASN A 111 -6.05 14.15 -3.85
N MET A 112 -5.97 12.91 -4.33
CA MET A 112 -4.72 12.15 -4.47
C MET A 112 -4.10 12.27 -5.87
N ASP A 113 -4.63 13.16 -6.73
CA ASP A 113 -4.30 13.26 -8.15
C ASP A 113 -4.56 11.96 -8.93
N ILE A 114 -5.56 11.19 -8.49
CA ILE A 114 -6.07 9.98 -9.16
C ILE A 114 -7.43 10.32 -9.78
N ASP A 115 -7.40 10.93 -10.96
CA ASP A 115 -8.59 11.27 -11.75
C ASP A 115 -8.68 10.42 -13.03
N ASP A 116 -9.57 10.76 -13.96
CA ASP A 116 -9.75 9.99 -15.21
C ASP A 116 -8.57 10.10 -16.18
N SER A 117 -7.67 11.07 -15.97
CA SER A 117 -6.39 11.14 -16.68
C SER A 117 -5.38 10.13 -16.16
N PHE A 118 -5.63 9.58 -14.96
CA PHE A 118 -4.87 8.52 -14.35
C PHE A 118 -5.59 7.16 -14.50
N CYS A 119 -4.83 6.06 -14.47
CA CYS A 119 -5.40 4.71 -14.54
C CYS A 119 -6.03 4.32 -13.18
N LYS A 120 -7.32 4.64 -13.01
CA LYS A 120 -8.13 4.24 -11.84
C LYS A 120 -8.20 2.71 -11.68
N SER A 121 -8.43 2.27 -10.45
CA SER A 121 -8.70 0.85 -10.14
C SER A 121 -10.05 0.42 -10.75
N ASP A 122 -10.13 -0.84 -11.16
CA ASP A 122 -11.36 -1.50 -11.61
C ASP A 122 -12.20 -2.05 -10.44
N LYS A 123 -11.77 -1.86 -9.18
CA LYS A 123 -12.49 -2.29 -7.98
C LYS A 123 -13.82 -1.56 -7.83
N SER A 124 -14.84 -2.31 -7.42
CA SER A 124 -16.13 -1.74 -7.05
C SER A 124 -16.06 -0.95 -5.74
N PHE A 125 -17.02 -0.03 -5.56
CA PHE A 125 -17.15 0.72 -4.31
C PHE A 125 -17.24 -0.19 -3.08
N ASP A 126 -18.01 -1.29 -3.16
CA ASP A 126 -18.18 -2.22 -2.05
C ASP A 126 -16.88 -2.94 -1.70
N GLU A 127 -16.07 -3.33 -2.69
CA GLU A 127 -14.73 -3.89 -2.46
C GLU A 127 -13.84 -2.89 -1.72
N ILE A 128 -13.76 -1.65 -2.21
CA ILE A 128 -12.95 -0.58 -1.61
C ILE A 128 -13.39 -0.29 -0.17
N LYS A 129 -14.71 -0.26 0.10
CA LYS A 129 -15.25 -0.05 1.44
C LYS A 129 -14.95 -1.23 2.37
N ASN A 130 -15.09 -2.46 1.88
CA ASN A 130 -14.77 -3.67 2.63
C ASN A 130 -13.28 -3.74 2.97
N GLU A 131 -12.40 -3.33 2.06
CA GLU A 131 -10.96 -3.20 2.32
C GLU A 131 -10.67 -2.22 3.46
N LEU A 132 -11.28 -1.03 3.44
CA LEU A 132 -11.07 -0.03 4.49
C LEU A 132 -11.56 -0.54 5.86
N GLN A 133 -12.70 -1.23 5.88
CA GLN A 133 -13.23 -1.87 7.09
C GLN A 133 -12.28 -2.97 7.58
N PHE A 134 -11.76 -3.81 6.68
CA PHE A 134 -10.76 -4.82 7.03
C PHE A 134 -9.51 -4.19 7.65
N PHE A 135 -9.04 -3.06 7.11
CA PHE A 135 -7.88 -2.35 7.66
C PHE A 135 -8.16 -1.92 9.09
N LYS A 136 -9.32 -1.32 9.37
CA LYS A 136 -9.72 -0.95 10.72
C LYS A 136 -9.69 -2.13 11.69
N ASP A 137 -10.31 -3.24 11.30
CA ASP A 137 -10.54 -4.37 12.20
C ASP A 137 -9.26 -5.18 12.47
N ASN A 138 -8.27 -5.08 11.57
CA ASN A 138 -7.03 -5.85 11.63
C ASN A 138 -5.78 -4.98 11.86
N TYR A 139 -5.95 -3.68 12.07
CA TYR A 139 -4.83 -2.77 12.33
C TYR A 139 -4.29 -2.97 13.75
N LYS A 140 -2.96 -3.07 13.85
CA LYS A 140 -2.22 -3.09 15.11
C LYS A 140 -0.93 -2.31 14.92
N ILE A 141 -0.43 -1.69 15.98
CA ILE A 141 0.89 -1.07 15.95
C ILE A 141 1.94 -2.19 15.89
N ILE A 142 2.82 -2.12 14.90
CA ILE A 142 3.90 -3.08 14.66
C ILE A 142 5.20 -2.29 14.62
N ASP A 143 6.27 -2.86 15.17
CA ASP A 143 7.62 -2.27 15.09
C ASP A 143 8.01 -2.01 13.64
N ASN A 144 8.84 -0.98 13.43
CA ASN A 144 9.28 -0.63 12.08
C ASN A 144 10.31 -1.64 11.53
N HIS A 145 10.01 -2.16 10.35
CA HIS A 145 10.84 -3.05 9.54
C HIS A 145 11.13 -2.47 8.14
N ILE A 146 10.84 -1.19 7.90
CA ILE A 146 11.12 -0.49 6.64
C ILE A 146 12.46 0.24 6.75
N ASP A 147 13.32 0.08 5.74
CA ASP A 147 14.68 0.63 5.72
C ASP A 147 14.71 2.12 5.35
N PHE A 148 13.89 2.53 4.37
CA PHE A 148 13.90 3.89 3.83
C PHE A 148 12.50 4.41 3.53
N TYR A 149 12.31 5.72 3.63
CA TYR A 149 11.05 6.38 3.32
C TYR A 149 11.22 7.52 2.33
N TYR A 150 10.33 7.58 1.34
CA TYR A 150 10.10 8.74 0.50
C TYR A 150 8.75 9.33 0.87
N ILE A 151 8.77 10.49 1.54
CA ILE A 151 7.56 11.23 1.92
C ILE A 151 7.51 12.52 1.10
N GLY A 152 6.47 12.66 0.30
CA GLY A 152 6.19 13.86 -0.50
C GLY A 152 5.98 15.07 0.41
N LYS A 153 6.49 16.21 -0.02
CA LYS A 153 6.18 17.50 0.61
C LYS A 153 4.80 17.94 0.13
N LYS A 154 3.96 18.39 1.06
CA LYS A 154 2.75 19.15 0.72
C LYS A 154 3.13 20.57 0.31
#